data_AF-N9WDW7-F1
#
_entry.id   AF-N9WDW7-F1
#
_cell.length_a   1.000
_cell.length_b   1.000
_cell.length_c   1.000
_cell.angle_alpha   90.00
_cell.angle_beta   90.00
_cell.angle_gamma   90.00
#
_symmetry.space_group_name_H-M   'P 1'
#
loop_
_entity.id
_entity.type
_entity.pdbx_description
1 polymer ?
#
loop_
_entity_poly.entity_id
_entity_poly.type
_entity_poly.pdbx_seq_one_letter_code
_entity_poly.pdbx_strand_id
1 'polypeptide(L)'
;MSRSTLRLALVLATGLVAVGATPLLAEPIAVPVITPKDLGDDDSGRLIVFAQKVEPGTKPQDAVDTSPFEPTGTAIAAVEVSSLKPGRTAIVGTDVDAFPAAWSTLAPGNYRIQAVFDRNHDYNYGGRGAGDLVSPVVEARLPGPVPTLSLDREIAGQDFAGWLAALSPEARAGIEPGLTSVEPLSVHSTALSRFWGRNTAIEGWVALPPGYARGGDTYPTVYSDGGFGSTNDSARASAARTAAMMAKGDLPSMIWVFLDHHIATGTHEFADSANNGPWGTALTTEAIPALEAKYRMDALPSGRFLTGHSSGGWSTLWLQVAYPKLFGGSWPTAPDPSDFHDFTNIDLYAPAANAYAGSDGKDRPLVRDDGKVVATFRQFAQLEAVLGPYGGQLASFDWVFSPKCPDGRPCAMFDRATGKIDPAVVTYWRDHYDIAHIIARDWARLKPDLDGKIHLTVGTADTFYLNQSAERLKAVLDGLGAKASFRFVPGRTHFDLYKEGDDRWALTKTMAKEMYAVARPATAAQ
;
A
#
# COMPACT_ATOMS: atom_id res chain seq x y z
N MET A 1 -10.83 51.19 92.22
CA MET A 1 -9.37 50.90 92.13
C MET A 1 -9.19 49.41 92.01
N SER A 2 -8.80 48.92 90.82
CA SER A 2 -7.92 47.76 90.59
C SER A 2 -8.07 47.36 89.14
N ARG A 3 -6.94 47.32 88.43
CA ARG A 3 -6.80 47.02 87.01
C ARG A 3 -6.77 45.50 86.84
N SER A 4 -7.62 44.95 85.96
CA SER A 4 -7.45 43.60 85.42
C SER A 4 -7.24 43.67 83.91
N THR A 5 -5.99 43.56 83.49
CA THR A 5 -5.55 43.44 82.09
C THR A 5 -5.89 42.05 81.54
N LEU A 6 -6.82 41.98 80.59
CA LEU A 6 -7.06 40.81 79.75
C LEU A 6 -6.09 40.88 78.55
N ARG A 7 -5.19 39.91 78.41
CA ARG A 7 -4.32 39.77 77.24
C ARG A 7 -5.09 39.08 76.12
N LEU A 8 -5.41 39.82 75.06
CA LEU A 8 -5.98 39.29 73.81
C LEU A 8 -4.81 38.83 72.93
N ALA A 9 -4.73 37.52 72.64
CA ALA A 9 -3.77 36.97 71.69
C ALA A 9 -4.25 37.24 70.26
N LEU A 10 -3.47 38.02 69.49
CA LEU A 10 -3.71 38.28 68.08
C LEU A 10 -3.08 37.12 67.27
N VAL A 11 -3.92 36.24 66.73
CA VAL A 11 -3.50 35.23 65.74
C VAL A 11 -3.46 35.91 64.37
N LEU A 12 -2.25 36.15 63.84
CA LEU A 12 -2.06 36.52 62.44
C LEU A 12 -2.32 35.27 61.58
N ALA A 13 -3.44 35.25 60.86
CA ALA A 13 -3.67 34.31 59.78
C ALA A 13 -2.95 34.83 58.52
N THR A 14 -1.80 34.24 58.20
CA THR A 14 -1.14 34.42 56.90
C THR A 14 -1.94 33.66 55.84
N GLY A 15 -2.72 34.38 55.04
CA GLY A 15 -3.35 33.85 53.84
C GLY A 15 -2.28 33.51 52.80
N LEU A 16 -1.97 32.22 52.64
CA LEU A 16 -1.21 31.72 51.50
C LEU A 16 -2.14 31.78 50.27
N VAL A 17 -1.99 32.80 49.43
CA VAL A 17 -2.57 32.78 48.08
C VAL A 17 -1.75 31.78 47.28
N ALA A 18 -2.28 30.56 47.10
CA ALA A 18 -1.76 29.62 46.14
C ALA A 18 -2.02 30.19 44.73
N VAL A 19 -1.02 30.84 44.16
CA VAL A 19 -0.99 31.12 42.72
C VAL A 19 -0.90 29.76 42.04
N GLY A 20 -2.02 29.26 41.54
CA GLY A 20 -2.02 28.10 40.67
C GLY A 20 -1.17 28.44 39.45
N ALA A 21 -0.05 27.75 39.28
CA ALA A 21 0.73 27.84 38.05
C ALA A 21 -0.17 27.33 36.93
N THR A 22 -0.68 28.22 36.10
CA THR A 22 -1.14 27.85 34.76
C THR A 22 0.02 27.10 34.10
N PRO A 23 -0.15 25.85 33.65
CA PRO A 23 0.90 25.18 32.91
C PRO A 23 1.25 26.08 31.72
N LEU A 24 2.51 26.51 31.64
CA LEU A 24 3.00 27.19 30.44
C LEU A 24 2.74 26.22 29.29
N LEU A 25 1.94 26.62 28.30
CA LEU A 25 1.90 25.89 27.05
C LEU A 25 3.34 25.84 26.54
N ALA A 26 3.86 24.63 26.29
CA ALA A 26 5.18 24.47 25.73
C ALA A 26 5.27 25.26 24.42
N GLU A 27 6.37 26.00 24.22
CA GLU A 27 6.52 26.80 23.00
C GLU A 27 6.57 25.88 21.77
N PRO A 28 5.91 26.27 20.67
CA PRO A 28 5.96 25.51 19.44
C PRO A 28 7.36 25.26 18.94
N ILE A 29 7.66 24.01 18.57
CA ILE A 29 8.97 23.64 18.03
C ILE A 29 8.94 23.81 16.51
N ALA A 30 9.91 24.57 16.01
CA ALA A 30 10.14 24.82 14.60
C ALA A 30 11.48 24.19 14.19
N VAL A 31 11.49 23.44 13.10
CA VAL A 31 12.69 22.83 12.54
C VAL A 31 13.10 23.61 11.29
N PRO A 32 14.20 24.39 11.34
CA PRO A 32 14.73 25.06 10.17
C PRO A 32 15.45 24.06 9.26
N VAL A 33 15.08 24.04 7.99
CA VAL A 33 15.72 23.19 6.97
C VAL A 33 16.22 24.06 5.82
N ILE A 34 17.42 23.77 5.32
CA ILE A 34 18.06 24.51 4.23
C ILE A 34 18.62 23.56 3.18
N THR A 35 18.49 23.92 1.91
CA THR A 35 19.21 23.27 0.81
C THR A 35 20.50 24.05 0.53
N PRO A 36 21.69 23.43 0.60
CA PRO A 36 22.95 24.01 0.15
C PRO A 36 22.92 24.43 -1.32
N LYS A 37 23.76 25.40 -1.70
CA LYS A 37 23.77 25.99 -3.06
C LYS A 37 24.18 25.02 -4.17
N ASP A 38 24.83 23.92 -3.82
CA ASP A 38 25.39 22.92 -4.71
C ASP A 38 24.45 21.74 -5.00
N LEU A 39 23.26 21.70 -4.38
CA LEU A 39 22.31 20.58 -4.46
C LEU A 39 21.00 20.88 -5.19
N GLY A 40 20.96 21.92 -6.03
CA GLY A 40 19.85 22.08 -6.99
C GLY A 40 19.46 23.52 -7.30
N ASP A 41 18.32 23.63 -7.98
CA ASP A 41 17.62 24.87 -8.32
C ASP A 41 16.43 25.08 -7.35
N ASP A 42 15.44 25.90 -7.73
CA ASP A 42 14.21 26.09 -6.97
C ASP A 42 13.26 24.91 -7.15
N ASP A 43 13.04 24.13 -6.09
CA ASP A 43 12.23 22.91 -6.12
C ASP A 43 10.95 23.03 -5.27
N SER A 44 9.93 22.24 -5.60
CA SER A 44 8.72 22.03 -4.80
C SER A 44 8.61 20.58 -4.36
N GLY A 45 7.95 20.33 -3.24
CA GLY A 45 7.80 18.98 -2.71
C GLY A 45 7.27 18.94 -1.28
N ARG A 46 7.21 17.74 -0.72
CA ARG A 46 6.88 17.51 0.68
C ARG A 46 8.16 17.51 1.51
N LEU A 47 8.29 18.47 2.42
CA LEU A 47 9.41 18.51 3.36
C LEU A 47 9.01 17.81 4.66
N ILE A 48 9.67 16.69 4.97
CA ILE A 48 9.37 15.81 6.10
C ILE A 48 10.55 15.83 7.07
N VAL A 49 10.27 15.95 8.37
CA VAL A 49 11.26 15.81 9.44
C VAL A 49 10.88 14.65 10.35
N PHE A 50 11.87 13.82 10.64
CA PHE A 50 11.75 12.64 11.49
C PHE A 50 12.45 12.90 12.82
N ALA A 51 11.91 12.37 13.91
CA ALA A 51 12.50 12.38 15.24
C ALA A 51 12.28 11.02 15.93
N GLN A 52 13.34 10.24 16.05
CA GLN A 52 13.34 8.96 16.76
C GLN A 52 14.07 9.10 18.09
N LYS A 53 13.44 8.66 19.18
CA LYS A 53 14.03 8.73 20.51
C LYS A 53 15.24 7.80 20.61
N VAL A 54 16.34 8.30 21.17
CA VAL A 54 17.57 7.51 21.37
C VAL A 54 17.42 6.70 22.64
N GLU A 55 17.23 5.39 22.48
CA GLU A 55 17.24 4.46 23.60
C GLU A 55 18.68 4.08 24.00
N PRO A 56 18.93 3.83 25.30
CA PRO A 56 20.26 3.46 25.79
C PRO A 56 20.83 2.23 25.08
N GLY A 57 22.09 2.31 24.65
CA GLY A 57 22.78 1.20 23.99
C GLY A 57 22.45 1.02 22.50
N THR A 58 21.61 1.89 21.92
CA THR A 58 21.38 1.88 20.47
C THR A 58 22.59 2.41 19.72
N LYS A 59 22.97 1.72 18.63
CA LYS A 59 24.07 2.15 17.75
C LYS A 59 23.68 3.41 16.98
N PRO A 60 24.66 4.22 16.54
CA PRO A 60 24.43 5.26 15.54
C PRO A 60 23.73 4.70 14.31
N GLN A 61 22.88 5.51 13.70
CA GLN A 61 22.15 5.19 12.48
C GLN A 61 22.37 6.30 11.46
N ASP A 62 22.53 5.93 10.20
CA ASP A 62 22.72 6.88 9.10
C ASP A 62 21.39 7.37 8.49
N ALA A 63 20.27 6.81 8.96
CA ALA A 63 18.92 7.19 8.57
C ALA A 63 17.93 6.99 9.72
N VAL A 64 16.93 7.87 9.80
CA VAL A 64 15.81 7.80 10.74
C VAL A 64 14.51 7.81 9.95
N ASP A 65 13.71 6.74 10.01
CA ASP A 65 12.50 6.59 9.20
C ASP A 65 11.30 6.10 10.04
N THR A 66 10.13 6.13 9.44
CA THR A 66 8.88 5.54 9.95
C THR A 66 8.78 4.06 9.59
N SER A 67 7.93 3.33 10.31
CA SER A 67 7.63 1.93 10.01
C SER A 67 6.13 1.69 10.15
N PRO A 68 5.47 1.04 9.17
CA PRO A 68 4.06 0.69 9.32
C PRO A 68 3.81 -0.37 10.42
N PHE A 69 4.85 -1.11 10.83
CA PHE A 69 4.80 -2.07 11.94
C PHE A 69 5.13 -1.44 13.30
N GLU A 70 5.63 -0.21 13.31
CA GLU A 70 5.89 0.58 14.52
C GLU A 70 5.55 2.05 14.25
N PRO A 71 4.28 2.39 13.94
CA PRO A 71 3.92 3.69 13.39
C PRO A 71 4.27 4.85 14.34
N THR A 72 4.25 4.61 15.65
CA THR A 72 4.56 5.63 16.67
C THR A 72 6.04 5.64 17.11
N GLY A 73 6.89 4.77 16.56
CA GLY A 73 8.29 4.64 16.96
C GLY A 73 9.16 5.83 16.54
N THR A 74 8.75 6.52 15.47
CA THR A 74 9.39 7.74 14.96
C THR A 74 8.33 8.83 14.86
N ALA A 75 8.54 9.95 15.56
CA ALA A 75 7.71 11.12 15.38
C ALA A 75 8.05 11.79 14.06
N ILE A 76 7.04 12.26 13.33
CA ILE A 76 7.22 13.01 12.10
C ILE A 76 6.46 14.33 12.16
N ALA A 77 6.95 15.29 11.41
CA ALA A 77 6.20 16.47 11.02
C ALA A 77 6.51 16.80 9.57
N ALA A 78 5.58 17.43 8.86
CA ALA A 78 5.80 17.74 7.46
C ALA A 78 5.05 18.98 6.99
N VAL A 79 5.55 19.59 5.92
CA VAL A 79 4.92 20.73 5.27
C VAL A 79 5.08 20.63 3.76
N GLU A 80 4.05 21.07 3.04
CA GLU A 80 4.14 21.23 1.59
C GLU A 80 4.93 22.50 1.26
N VAL A 81 5.97 22.38 0.46
CA VAL A 81 6.81 23.50 0.05
C VAL A 81 6.64 23.73 -1.44
N SER A 82 6.08 24.88 -1.82
CA SER A 82 5.89 25.23 -3.24
C SER A 82 7.15 25.79 -3.92
N SER A 83 8.16 26.15 -3.13
CA SER A 83 9.45 26.71 -3.61
C SER A 83 10.46 26.69 -2.48
N LEU A 84 11.56 25.95 -2.66
CA LEU A 84 12.71 25.91 -1.76
C LEU A 84 14.00 26.23 -2.55
N LYS A 85 14.31 27.53 -2.64
CA LYS A 85 15.55 27.98 -3.27
C LYS A 85 16.78 27.62 -2.43
N PRO A 86 17.91 27.25 -3.05
CA PRO A 86 19.15 27.01 -2.32
C PRO A 86 19.57 28.23 -1.50
N GLY A 87 20.01 27.98 -0.26
CA GLY A 87 20.38 29.02 0.70
C GLY A 87 19.18 29.69 1.41
N ARG A 88 17.93 29.37 1.06
CA ARG A 88 16.74 29.79 1.81
C ARG A 88 16.34 28.71 2.80
N THR A 89 15.93 29.15 3.99
CA THR A 89 15.46 28.25 5.05
C THR A 89 13.95 28.09 4.95
N ALA A 90 13.49 26.85 4.85
CA ALA A 90 12.11 26.46 5.12
C ALA A 90 11.94 26.16 6.62
N ILE A 91 10.76 26.43 7.16
CA ILE A 91 10.42 26.13 8.55
C ILE A 91 9.37 25.04 8.56
N VAL A 92 9.68 23.91 9.19
CA VAL A 92 8.69 22.86 9.47
C VAL A 92 8.17 23.05 10.89
N GLY A 93 6.90 23.40 11.01
CA GLY A 93 6.21 23.43 12.31
C GLY A 93 5.87 22.01 12.76
N THR A 94 6.07 21.71 14.04
CA THR A 94 6.03 20.32 14.54
C THR A 94 4.88 20.01 15.51
N ASP A 95 3.87 20.87 15.57
CA ASP A 95 2.74 20.73 16.49
C ASP A 95 1.39 20.42 15.80
N VAL A 96 1.21 20.80 14.53
CA VAL A 96 -0.07 20.66 13.82
C VAL A 96 -0.03 19.47 12.86
N ASP A 97 0.81 19.55 11.84
CA ASP A 97 1.01 18.46 10.87
C ASP A 97 2.09 17.50 11.37
N ALA A 98 1.81 16.90 12.53
CA ALA A 98 2.74 16.02 13.24
C ALA A 98 2.06 14.75 13.77
N PHE A 99 2.82 13.66 13.82
CA PHE A 99 2.39 12.35 14.31
C PHE A 99 3.55 11.69 15.10
N PRO A 100 3.33 10.91 16.16
CA PRO A 100 2.05 10.60 16.81
C PRO A 100 1.50 11.72 17.69
N ALA A 101 2.31 12.75 17.95
CA ALA A 101 1.94 13.89 18.76
C ALA A 101 2.78 15.12 18.37
N ALA A 102 2.33 16.29 18.83
CA ALA A 102 3.09 17.52 18.78
C ALA A 102 4.47 17.34 19.45
N TRP A 103 5.55 17.81 18.81
CA TRP A 103 6.91 17.59 19.33
C TRP A 103 7.14 18.28 20.67
N SER A 104 6.42 19.38 20.93
CA SER A 104 6.37 20.07 22.21
C SER A 104 5.86 19.20 23.37
N THR A 105 5.17 18.09 23.07
CA THR A 105 4.59 17.15 24.05
C THR A 105 5.29 15.80 24.10
N LEU A 106 6.31 15.57 23.26
CA LEU A 106 7.08 14.33 23.26
C LEU A 106 7.78 14.11 24.60
N ALA A 107 8.03 12.83 24.91
CA ALA A 107 8.75 12.47 26.13
C ALA A 107 10.15 13.11 26.13
N PRO A 108 10.56 13.81 27.20
CA PRO A 108 11.88 14.41 27.28
C PRO A 108 13.00 13.40 27.05
N GLY A 109 13.93 13.71 26.14
CA GLY A 109 15.05 12.82 25.82
C GLY A 109 15.90 13.32 24.67
N ASN A 110 16.95 12.56 24.34
CA ASN A 110 17.71 12.77 23.12
C ASN A 110 17.00 12.07 21.96
N TYR A 111 16.92 12.75 20.82
CA TYR A 111 16.29 12.25 19.60
C TYR A 111 17.28 12.37 18.45
N ARG A 112 17.29 11.37 17.57
CA ARG A 112 17.89 11.44 16.24
C ARG A 112 16.89 12.09 15.31
N ILE A 113 17.32 13.13 14.63
CA ILE A 113 16.50 13.98 13.78
C ILE A 113 17.09 13.99 12.37
N GLN A 114 16.23 13.85 11.36
CA GLN A 114 16.63 13.90 9.97
C GLN A 114 15.54 14.57 9.13
N ALA A 115 15.92 15.33 8.11
CA ALA A 115 15.01 15.87 7.11
C ALA A 115 15.10 15.08 5.80
N VAL A 116 13.96 14.92 5.14
CA VAL A 116 13.82 14.44 3.76
C VAL A 116 12.96 15.44 3.02
N PHE A 117 13.42 15.88 1.85
CA PHE A 117 12.63 16.63 0.90
C PHE A 117 12.24 15.69 -0.24
N ASP A 118 11.02 15.17 -0.13
CA ASP A 118 10.37 14.34 -1.13
C ASP A 118 9.88 15.25 -2.27
N ARG A 119 10.65 15.26 -3.36
CA ARG A 119 10.39 16.11 -4.52
C ARG A 119 9.39 15.48 -5.50
N ASN A 120 9.15 14.17 -5.38
CA ASN A 120 8.32 13.41 -6.32
C ASN A 120 6.92 13.10 -5.77
N HIS A 121 6.68 13.38 -4.48
CA HIS A 121 5.46 13.07 -3.74
C HIS A 121 5.13 11.57 -3.70
N ASP A 122 6.15 10.72 -3.67
CA ASP A 122 6.03 9.26 -3.70
C ASP A 122 6.45 8.57 -2.39
N TYR A 123 6.80 9.33 -1.34
CA TYR A 123 7.22 8.78 -0.05
C TYR A 123 6.22 7.79 0.53
N ASN A 124 4.94 8.10 0.41
CA ASN A 124 3.86 7.26 0.92
C ASN A 124 3.75 5.91 0.19
N TYR A 125 4.30 5.79 -1.03
CA TYR A 125 4.31 4.54 -1.79
C TYR A 125 5.58 3.73 -1.54
N GLY A 126 6.75 4.35 -1.78
CA GLY A 126 8.04 3.66 -1.79
C GLY A 126 8.95 3.96 -0.60
N GLY A 127 8.56 4.91 0.26
CA GLY A 127 9.49 5.59 1.16
C GLY A 127 10.44 6.50 0.39
N ARG A 128 11.64 6.70 0.91
CA ARG A 128 12.65 7.57 0.29
C ARG A 128 13.06 7.05 -1.08
N GLY A 129 13.02 7.93 -2.07
CA GLY A 129 13.19 7.59 -3.47
C GLY A 129 14.34 8.31 -4.15
N ALA A 130 14.59 7.90 -5.39
CA ALA A 130 15.52 8.58 -6.28
C ALA A 130 15.11 10.04 -6.47
N GLY A 131 16.04 10.97 -6.29
CA GLY A 131 15.76 12.39 -6.35
C GLY A 131 15.32 13.00 -5.03
N ASP A 132 15.19 12.27 -3.92
CA ASP A 132 14.98 12.93 -2.64
C ASP A 132 16.24 13.61 -2.15
N LEU A 133 16.11 14.80 -1.56
CA LEU A 133 17.20 15.42 -0.81
C LEU A 133 17.09 15.02 0.66
N VAL A 134 18.20 14.62 1.28
CA VAL A 134 18.22 14.16 2.66
C VAL A 134 19.32 14.85 3.46
N SER A 135 19.04 15.12 4.74
CA SER A 135 20.07 15.63 5.65
C SER A 135 20.85 14.48 6.31
N PRO A 136 22.00 14.77 6.95
CA PRO A 136 22.59 13.89 7.94
C PRO A 136 21.64 13.71 9.13
N VAL A 137 21.85 12.63 9.88
CA VAL A 137 21.20 12.44 11.17
C VAL A 137 21.91 13.32 12.20
N VAL A 138 21.14 14.14 12.91
CA VAL A 138 21.63 14.96 14.03
C VAL A 138 20.96 14.53 15.32
N GLU A 139 21.62 14.72 16.46
CA GLU A 139 21.00 14.49 17.77
C GLU A 139 20.65 15.81 18.45
N ALA A 140 19.42 15.92 18.96
CA ALA A 140 18.97 17.06 19.75
C ALA A 140 18.05 16.60 20.88
N ARG A 141 17.91 17.44 21.92
CA ARG A 141 17.01 17.16 23.03
C ARG A 141 15.62 17.71 22.71
N LEU A 142 14.61 16.84 22.74
CA LEU A 142 13.20 17.24 22.61
C LEU A 142 12.47 16.98 23.93
N PRO A 143 11.45 17.79 24.30
CA PRO A 143 11.14 19.10 23.70
C PRO A 143 12.28 20.11 23.90
N GLY A 144 12.59 20.91 22.88
CA GLY A 144 13.72 21.84 22.89
C GLY A 144 14.08 22.34 21.48
N PRO A 145 15.05 23.26 21.37
CA PRO A 145 15.48 23.79 20.07
C PRO A 145 16.15 22.71 19.22
N VAL A 146 15.82 22.70 17.93
CA VAL A 146 16.41 21.81 16.92
C VAL A 146 17.40 22.61 16.08
N PRO A 147 18.62 22.11 15.82
CA PRO A 147 19.56 22.79 14.93
C PRO A 147 19.03 22.84 13.49
N THR A 148 19.55 23.77 12.70
CA THR A 148 19.24 23.82 11.26
C THR A 148 19.71 22.55 10.57
N LEU A 149 18.80 21.87 9.89
CA LEU A 149 19.07 20.67 9.09
C LEU A 149 19.47 21.10 7.68
N SER A 150 20.61 20.61 7.20
CA SER A 150 21.10 20.87 5.85
C SER A 150 20.85 19.64 4.98
N LEU A 151 20.06 19.78 3.92
CA LEU A 151 19.80 18.72 2.94
C LEU A 151 21.05 18.57 2.04
N ASP A 152 22.00 17.71 2.42
CA ASP A 152 23.35 17.69 1.84
C ASP A 152 23.63 16.50 0.89
N ARG A 153 22.61 15.68 0.64
CA ARG A 153 22.71 14.54 -0.25
C ARG A 153 21.43 14.34 -1.05
N GLU A 154 21.56 14.14 -2.35
CA GLU A 154 20.50 13.61 -3.19
C GLU A 154 20.59 12.08 -3.24
N ILE A 155 19.47 11.38 -3.07
CA ILE A 155 19.40 9.93 -3.26
C ILE A 155 19.48 9.64 -4.75
N ALA A 156 20.56 8.95 -5.15
CA ALA A 156 20.76 8.57 -6.54
C ALA A 156 19.73 7.53 -6.99
N GLY A 157 19.25 7.68 -8.22
CA GLY A 157 18.49 6.63 -8.88
C GLY A 157 19.30 5.35 -9.02
N GLN A 158 18.65 4.21 -8.78
CA GLN A 158 19.23 2.90 -8.97
C GLN A 158 18.55 2.25 -10.18
N ASP A 159 19.34 1.76 -11.14
CA ASP A 159 18.80 0.95 -12.21
C ASP A 159 18.53 -0.49 -11.73
N PHE A 160 17.82 -1.27 -12.54
CA PHE A 160 17.51 -2.65 -12.20
C PHE A 160 18.75 -3.50 -11.86
N ALA A 161 19.89 -3.25 -12.52
CA ALA A 161 21.12 -4.01 -12.27
C ALA A 161 21.69 -3.70 -10.88
N GLY A 162 21.71 -2.43 -10.50
CA GLY A 162 22.05 -1.98 -9.15
C GLY A 162 21.10 -2.57 -8.12
N TRP A 163 19.79 -2.50 -8.36
CA TRP A 163 18.76 -3.01 -7.44
C TRP A 163 18.93 -4.51 -7.24
N LEU A 164 19.12 -5.26 -8.33
CA LEU A 164 19.37 -6.69 -8.28
C LEU A 164 20.65 -7.00 -7.50
N ALA A 165 21.73 -6.24 -7.69
CA ALA A 165 23.00 -6.41 -6.98
C ALA A 165 22.89 -6.17 -5.47
N ALA A 166 21.92 -5.37 -5.02
CA ALA A 166 21.65 -5.14 -3.60
C ALA A 166 20.89 -6.30 -2.93
N LEU A 167 20.31 -7.22 -3.70
CA LEU A 167 19.63 -8.40 -3.15
C LEU A 167 20.62 -9.48 -2.65
N SER A 168 20.13 -10.34 -1.76
CA SER A 168 20.92 -11.47 -1.27
C SER A 168 21.34 -12.42 -2.41
N PRO A 169 22.47 -13.15 -2.28
CA PRO A 169 22.89 -14.12 -3.28
C PRO A 169 21.80 -15.15 -3.63
N GLU A 170 21.02 -15.61 -2.64
CA GLU A 170 19.94 -16.57 -2.84
C GLU A 170 18.79 -15.98 -3.64
N ALA A 171 18.43 -14.72 -3.37
CA ALA A 171 17.39 -14.02 -4.13
C ALA A 171 17.81 -13.82 -5.59
N ARG A 172 19.06 -13.43 -5.83
CA ARG A 172 19.63 -13.28 -7.18
C ARG A 172 19.67 -14.59 -7.95
N ALA A 173 20.11 -15.69 -7.32
CA ALA A 173 20.14 -17.01 -7.94
C ALA A 173 18.75 -17.51 -8.40
N GLY A 174 17.68 -16.99 -7.78
CA GLY A 174 16.30 -17.25 -8.21
C GLY A 174 15.81 -16.39 -9.38
N ILE A 175 16.48 -15.29 -9.72
CA ILE A 175 16.06 -14.30 -10.71
C ILE A 175 16.95 -14.35 -11.96
N GLU A 176 18.27 -14.26 -11.78
CA GLU A 176 19.26 -14.09 -12.84
C GLU A 176 19.12 -15.08 -13.99
N PRO A 177 18.88 -16.40 -13.76
CA PRO A 177 18.79 -17.37 -14.85
C PRO A 177 17.64 -17.11 -15.84
N GLY A 178 16.58 -16.42 -15.42
CA GLY A 178 15.42 -16.15 -16.26
C GLY A 178 15.44 -14.79 -16.96
N LEU A 179 16.42 -13.93 -16.68
CA LEU A 179 16.48 -12.57 -17.26
C LEU A 179 16.57 -12.55 -18.79
N THR A 180 17.07 -13.62 -19.42
CA THR A 180 17.16 -13.75 -20.88
C THR A 180 15.86 -14.22 -21.52
N SER A 181 14.86 -14.59 -20.72
CA SER A 181 13.56 -15.12 -21.15
C SER A 181 12.41 -14.18 -20.76
N VAL A 182 12.73 -12.91 -20.49
CA VAL A 182 11.73 -11.88 -20.23
C VAL A 182 11.82 -10.75 -21.25
N GLU A 183 10.68 -10.20 -21.62
CA GLU A 183 10.55 -9.05 -22.52
C GLU A 183 9.76 -7.93 -21.82
N PRO A 184 10.09 -6.65 -22.04
CA PRO A 184 9.26 -5.55 -21.53
C PRO A 184 7.90 -5.52 -22.24
N LEU A 185 6.86 -5.26 -21.47
CA LEU A 185 5.54 -4.90 -21.93
C LEU A 185 5.41 -3.37 -21.86
N SER A 186 5.12 -2.74 -22.99
CA SER A 186 4.64 -1.35 -23.05
C SER A 186 3.67 -1.26 -24.22
N VAL A 187 2.37 -1.15 -23.92
CA VAL A 187 1.32 -0.99 -24.92
C VAL A 187 0.66 0.37 -24.73
N HIS A 188 0.83 1.25 -25.72
CA HIS A 188 0.12 2.53 -25.76
C HIS A 188 -1.40 2.32 -25.65
N SER A 189 -2.02 3.06 -24.75
CA SER A 189 -3.46 3.05 -24.54
C SER A 189 -4.09 4.34 -25.05
N THR A 190 -5.02 4.21 -26.00
CA THR A 190 -5.79 5.36 -26.48
C THR A 190 -6.79 5.80 -25.41
N ALA A 191 -7.41 4.85 -24.71
CA ALA A 191 -8.35 5.13 -23.63
C ALA A 191 -7.70 5.91 -22.48
N LEU A 192 -6.54 5.46 -21.99
CA LEU A 192 -5.81 6.14 -20.91
C LEU A 192 -5.22 7.47 -21.38
N SER A 193 -4.66 7.52 -22.60
CA SER A 193 -4.10 8.78 -23.10
C SER A 193 -5.15 9.87 -23.26
N ARG A 194 -6.38 9.50 -23.64
CA ARG A 194 -7.51 10.43 -23.68
C ARG A 194 -7.90 10.91 -22.27
N PHE A 195 -7.91 10.01 -21.29
CA PHE A 195 -8.26 10.35 -19.91
C PHE A 195 -7.23 11.30 -19.28
N TRP A 196 -5.94 10.99 -19.42
CA TRP A 196 -4.85 11.74 -18.79
C TRP A 196 -4.37 12.96 -19.59
N GLY A 197 -4.78 13.09 -20.87
CA GLY A 197 -4.31 14.17 -21.75
C GLY A 197 -2.83 14.08 -22.12
N ARG A 198 -2.19 12.92 -21.89
CA ARG A 198 -0.79 12.64 -22.21
C ARG A 198 -0.62 11.20 -22.65
N ASN A 199 0.43 10.91 -23.41
CA ASN A 199 0.75 9.55 -23.82
C ASN A 199 0.88 8.64 -22.58
N THR A 200 0.04 7.61 -22.52
CA THR A 200 -0.05 6.67 -21.40
C THR A 200 -0.11 5.25 -21.97
N ALA A 201 0.54 4.31 -21.28
CA ALA A 201 0.64 2.91 -21.70
C ALA A 201 0.36 1.97 -20.54
N ILE A 202 0.01 0.73 -20.88
CA ILE A 202 0.03 -0.41 -19.95
C ILE A 202 1.46 -0.95 -19.94
N GLU A 203 2.08 -0.95 -18.77
CA GLU A 203 3.48 -1.33 -18.57
C GLU A 203 3.60 -2.68 -17.84
N GLY A 204 4.75 -3.33 -17.97
CA GLY A 204 5.07 -4.55 -17.22
C GLY A 204 6.13 -5.41 -17.89
N TRP A 205 6.08 -6.73 -17.64
CA TRP A 205 7.03 -7.70 -18.18
C TRP A 205 6.36 -9.03 -18.57
N VAL A 206 6.81 -9.60 -19.69
CA VAL A 206 6.35 -10.89 -20.20
C VAL A 206 7.45 -11.93 -19.96
N ALA A 207 7.15 -12.99 -19.21
CA ALA A 207 8.00 -14.16 -19.07
C ALA A 207 7.60 -15.23 -20.08
N LEU A 208 8.56 -15.67 -20.89
CA LEU A 208 8.37 -16.65 -21.94
C LEU A 208 8.75 -18.06 -21.47
N PRO A 209 8.02 -19.10 -21.89
CA PRO A 209 8.33 -20.47 -21.52
C PRO A 209 9.64 -20.96 -22.20
N PRO A 210 10.29 -21.99 -21.63
CA PRO A 210 11.50 -22.56 -22.21
C PRO A 210 11.24 -23.08 -23.63
N GLY A 211 12.17 -22.78 -24.55
CA GLY A 211 12.05 -23.21 -25.95
C GLY A 211 11.18 -22.31 -26.83
N TYR A 212 10.57 -21.24 -26.30
CA TYR A 212 9.69 -20.33 -27.05
C TYR A 212 10.32 -19.83 -28.36
N ALA A 213 11.59 -19.44 -28.40
CA ALA A 213 12.20 -18.94 -29.63
C ALA A 213 12.30 -19.96 -30.79
N ARG A 214 12.23 -21.27 -30.49
CA ARG A 214 12.44 -22.35 -31.47
C ARG A 214 11.18 -23.18 -31.75
N GLY A 215 10.13 -23.04 -30.93
CA GLY A 215 8.89 -23.81 -31.02
C GLY A 215 7.76 -23.10 -31.77
N GLY A 216 6.75 -23.87 -32.17
CA GLY A 216 5.53 -23.38 -32.81
C GLY A 216 4.29 -23.42 -31.93
N ASP A 217 4.39 -23.93 -30.70
CA ASP A 217 3.23 -24.12 -29.81
C ASP A 217 2.64 -22.80 -29.32
N THR A 218 1.34 -22.85 -28.99
CA THR A 218 0.62 -21.80 -28.24
C THR A 218 0.51 -22.16 -26.77
N TYR A 219 0.48 -21.13 -25.92
CA TYR A 219 0.56 -21.28 -24.49
C TYR A 219 -0.63 -20.63 -23.78
N PRO A 220 -1.12 -21.22 -22.67
CA PRO A 220 -1.98 -20.50 -21.75
C PRO A 220 -1.24 -19.29 -21.20
N THR A 221 -1.98 -18.26 -20.81
CA THR A 221 -1.45 -16.99 -20.32
C THR A 221 -1.97 -16.69 -18.92
N VAL A 222 -1.05 -16.30 -18.05
CA VAL A 222 -1.36 -15.84 -16.69
C VAL A 222 -1.01 -14.36 -16.59
N TYR A 223 -1.98 -13.52 -16.27
CA TYR A 223 -1.74 -12.13 -15.90
C TYR A 223 -1.58 -12.06 -14.38
N SER A 224 -0.43 -11.58 -13.94
CA SER A 224 -0.06 -11.47 -12.54
C SER A 224 0.04 -10.01 -12.14
N ASP A 225 -0.60 -9.64 -11.05
CA ASP A 225 -0.52 -8.30 -10.47
C ASP A 225 0.17 -8.30 -9.09
N GLY A 226 0.85 -7.21 -8.77
CA GLY A 226 1.63 -7.03 -7.54
C GLY A 226 0.80 -6.53 -6.36
N GLY A 227 1.30 -6.68 -5.13
CA GLY A 227 0.72 -5.99 -3.98
C GLY A 227 1.08 -4.51 -3.97
N PHE A 228 0.50 -3.73 -3.05
CA PHE A 228 0.97 -2.36 -2.80
C PHE A 228 2.49 -2.33 -2.53
N GLY A 229 3.18 -1.35 -3.11
CA GLY A 229 4.63 -1.23 -3.09
C GLY A 229 5.34 -2.00 -4.21
N SER A 230 4.62 -2.74 -5.07
CA SER A 230 5.22 -3.30 -6.29
C SER A 230 5.59 -2.20 -7.28
N THR A 231 6.69 -2.41 -8.00
CA THR A 231 7.16 -1.54 -9.07
C THR A 231 7.39 -2.32 -10.36
N ASN A 232 7.59 -1.63 -11.48
CA ASN A 232 8.01 -2.26 -12.74
C ASN A 232 9.29 -3.13 -12.58
N ASP A 233 10.24 -2.72 -11.74
CA ASP A 233 11.45 -3.52 -11.45
C ASP A 233 11.12 -4.79 -10.67
N SER A 234 10.21 -4.73 -9.70
CA SER A 234 9.73 -5.92 -9.00
C SER A 234 8.94 -6.86 -9.93
N ALA A 235 8.22 -6.31 -10.91
CA ALA A 235 7.53 -7.07 -11.95
C ALA A 235 8.54 -7.78 -12.86
N ARG A 236 9.62 -7.11 -13.27
CA ARG A 236 10.75 -7.72 -14.00
C ARG A 236 11.38 -8.88 -13.24
N ALA A 237 11.64 -8.68 -11.95
CA ALA A 237 12.21 -9.71 -11.09
C ALA A 237 11.29 -10.93 -10.97
N SER A 238 9.98 -10.71 -10.84
CA SER A 238 8.96 -11.76 -10.77
C SER A 238 8.82 -12.51 -12.09
N ALA A 239 8.85 -11.80 -13.22
CA ALA A 239 8.88 -12.39 -14.56
C ALA A 239 10.11 -13.30 -14.74
N ALA A 240 11.30 -12.81 -14.39
CA ALA A 240 12.54 -13.56 -14.55
C ALA A 240 12.58 -14.78 -13.61
N ARG A 241 12.11 -14.64 -12.37
CA ARG A 241 11.97 -15.79 -11.46
C ARG A 241 11.04 -16.85 -12.01
N THR A 242 9.89 -16.44 -12.56
CA THR A 242 8.91 -17.35 -13.15
C THR A 242 9.47 -18.08 -14.37
N ALA A 243 10.18 -17.37 -15.24
CA ALA A 243 10.90 -17.98 -16.36
C ALA A 243 11.95 -19.00 -15.88
N ALA A 244 12.72 -18.67 -14.83
CA ALA A 244 13.69 -19.59 -14.25
C ALA A 244 13.03 -20.84 -13.64
N MET A 245 11.88 -20.71 -12.99
CA MET A 245 11.12 -21.84 -12.47
C MET A 245 10.54 -22.71 -13.58
N MET A 246 10.02 -22.13 -14.67
CA MET A 246 9.59 -22.89 -15.85
C MET A 246 10.77 -23.65 -16.47
N ALA A 247 11.94 -23.03 -16.61
CA ALA A 247 13.14 -23.67 -17.15
C ALA A 247 13.63 -24.85 -16.28
N LYS A 248 13.39 -24.82 -14.97
CA LYS A 248 13.68 -25.92 -14.04
C LYS A 248 12.62 -27.02 -14.04
N GLY A 249 11.46 -26.79 -14.66
CA GLY A 249 10.30 -27.71 -14.62
C GLY A 249 9.46 -27.61 -13.34
N ASP A 250 9.67 -26.58 -12.51
CA ASP A 250 8.86 -26.33 -11.31
C ASP A 250 7.44 -25.84 -11.65
N LEU A 251 7.31 -25.13 -12.77
CA LEU A 251 6.06 -24.60 -13.30
C LEU A 251 5.79 -25.17 -14.69
N PRO A 252 4.51 -25.43 -15.05
CA PRO A 252 4.15 -25.78 -16.41
C PRO A 252 4.46 -24.62 -17.37
N SER A 253 4.70 -24.94 -18.64
CA SER A 253 4.98 -23.94 -19.67
C SER A 253 3.75 -23.11 -19.99
N MET A 254 3.78 -21.84 -19.60
CA MET A 254 2.77 -20.83 -19.85
C MET A 254 3.47 -19.51 -20.17
N ILE A 255 2.76 -18.56 -20.79
CA ILE A 255 3.22 -17.18 -20.84
C ILE A 255 2.73 -16.49 -19.57
N TRP A 256 3.61 -15.78 -18.88
CA TRP A 256 3.21 -14.97 -17.72
C TRP A 256 3.41 -13.50 -18.05
N VAL A 257 2.40 -12.69 -17.76
CA VAL A 257 2.42 -11.24 -17.95
C VAL A 257 2.32 -10.60 -16.56
N PHE A 258 3.44 -10.06 -16.09
CA PHE A 258 3.52 -9.32 -14.84
C PHE A 258 3.18 -7.86 -15.14
N LEU A 259 2.05 -7.41 -14.61
CA LEU A 259 1.52 -6.07 -14.84
C LEU A 259 2.14 -5.09 -13.85
N ASP A 260 2.39 -3.86 -14.29
CA ASP A 260 2.73 -2.75 -13.40
C ASP A 260 1.47 -1.91 -13.15
N HIS A 261 0.97 -1.95 -11.90
CA HIS A 261 -0.19 -1.16 -11.48
C HIS A 261 0.14 0.11 -10.71
N HIS A 262 1.43 0.39 -10.51
CA HIS A 262 1.92 1.53 -9.75
C HIS A 262 1.76 2.83 -10.55
N ILE A 263 1.17 3.84 -9.91
CA ILE A 263 1.10 5.21 -10.41
C ILE A 263 1.28 6.20 -9.25
N ALA A 264 1.46 7.49 -9.56
CA ALA A 264 1.69 8.53 -8.53
C ALA A 264 0.62 8.58 -7.42
N THR A 265 -0.60 8.10 -7.67
CA THR A 265 -1.70 8.05 -6.71
C THR A 265 -1.75 6.74 -5.90
N GLY A 266 -0.69 5.92 -5.97
CA GLY A 266 -0.60 4.60 -5.35
C GLY A 266 -0.75 3.49 -6.39
N THR A 267 -1.87 2.78 -6.36
CA THR A 267 -2.22 1.72 -7.30
C THR A 267 -3.51 2.08 -8.05
N HIS A 268 -3.67 1.59 -9.28
CA HIS A 268 -4.91 1.78 -10.04
C HIS A 268 -5.81 0.54 -10.08
N GLU A 269 -5.35 -0.60 -9.55
CA GLU A 269 -6.10 -1.87 -9.37
C GLU A 269 -6.75 -2.44 -10.64
N PHE A 270 -6.24 -2.05 -11.81
CA PHE A 270 -6.91 -2.23 -13.11
C PHE A 270 -8.43 -1.95 -13.10
N ALA A 271 -8.89 -1.03 -12.26
CA ALA A 271 -10.28 -0.63 -12.18
C ALA A 271 -10.55 0.52 -13.16
N ASP A 272 -11.78 0.55 -13.70
CA ASP A 272 -12.26 1.72 -14.41
C ASP A 272 -12.73 2.74 -13.38
N SER A 273 -11.80 3.61 -12.98
CA SER A 273 -11.96 4.59 -11.91
C SER A 273 -12.31 5.97 -12.47
N ALA A 274 -13.13 6.71 -11.73
CA ALA A 274 -13.39 8.11 -12.03
C ALA A 274 -12.11 8.96 -11.97
N ASN A 275 -11.15 8.62 -11.11
CA ASN A 275 -9.95 9.43 -10.85
C ASN A 275 -8.71 8.90 -11.57
N ASN A 276 -8.55 7.57 -11.67
CA ASN A 276 -7.38 6.97 -12.31
C ASN A 276 -7.59 6.64 -13.79
N GLY A 277 -8.84 6.62 -14.27
CA GLY A 277 -9.19 6.34 -15.65
C GLY A 277 -9.51 4.87 -15.92
N PRO A 278 -9.77 4.52 -17.19
CA PRO A 278 -10.34 3.23 -17.58
C PRO A 278 -9.27 2.14 -17.75
N TRP A 279 -8.55 1.78 -16.67
CA TRP A 279 -7.43 0.81 -16.73
C TRP A 279 -7.86 -0.61 -17.07
N GLY A 280 -9.02 -1.05 -16.59
CA GLY A 280 -9.56 -2.37 -16.92
C GLY A 280 -9.96 -2.43 -18.40
N THR A 281 -10.59 -1.38 -18.92
CA THR A 281 -10.91 -1.26 -20.34
C THR A 281 -9.64 -1.23 -21.19
N ALA A 282 -8.62 -0.45 -20.81
CA ALA A 282 -7.36 -0.38 -21.54
C ALA A 282 -6.63 -1.73 -21.57
N LEU A 283 -6.55 -2.42 -20.43
CA LEU A 283 -5.96 -3.76 -20.37
C LEU A 283 -6.70 -4.74 -21.31
N THR A 284 -8.03 -4.80 -21.20
CA THR A 284 -8.84 -5.84 -21.86
C THR A 284 -9.09 -5.59 -23.34
N THR A 285 -9.17 -4.33 -23.76
CA THR A 285 -9.52 -3.97 -25.15
C THR A 285 -8.34 -3.54 -26.00
N GLU A 286 -7.20 -3.16 -25.38
CA GLU A 286 -6.02 -2.67 -26.10
C GLU A 286 -4.79 -3.54 -25.83
N ALA A 287 -4.40 -3.74 -24.56
CA ALA A 287 -3.16 -4.43 -24.23
C ALA A 287 -3.22 -5.95 -24.47
N ILE A 288 -4.27 -6.63 -24.01
CA ILE A 288 -4.42 -8.09 -24.23
C ILE A 288 -4.46 -8.43 -25.72
N PRO A 289 -5.26 -7.77 -26.59
CA PRO A 289 -5.21 -8.03 -28.03
C PRO A 289 -3.84 -7.78 -28.66
N ALA A 290 -3.12 -6.72 -28.25
CA ALA A 290 -1.78 -6.44 -28.75
C ALA A 290 -0.77 -7.53 -28.34
N LEU A 291 -0.86 -8.01 -27.10
CA LEU A 291 -0.08 -9.14 -26.59
C LEU A 291 -0.36 -10.43 -27.38
N GLU A 292 -1.63 -10.75 -27.65
CA GLU A 292 -2.02 -11.95 -28.39
C GLU A 292 -1.64 -11.90 -29.87
N ALA A 293 -1.54 -10.70 -30.45
CA ALA A 293 -1.00 -10.53 -31.80
C ALA A 293 0.52 -10.71 -31.85
N LYS A 294 1.24 -10.39 -30.77
CA LYS A 294 2.71 -10.48 -30.69
C LYS A 294 3.19 -11.85 -30.23
N TYR A 295 2.51 -12.45 -29.27
CA TYR A 295 2.92 -13.67 -28.59
C TYR A 295 2.01 -14.85 -28.95
N ARG A 296 2.55 -16.07 -28.94
CA ARG A 296 1.79 -17.31 -29.21
C ARG A 296 0.96 -17.71 -27.98
N MET A 297 0.00 -16.86 -27.64
CA MET A 297 -0.98 -17.11 -26.58
C MET A 297 -2.15 -17.92 -27.14
N ASP A 298 -2.81 -18.71 -26.30
CA ASP A 298 -4.01 -19.45 -26.71
C ASP A 298 -5.16 -18.54 -27.15
N ALA A 299 -5.19 -17.30 -26.62
CA ALA A 299 -6.19 -16.29 -26.95
C ALA A 299 -7.66 -16.73 -26.74
N LEU A 300 -7.90 -17.63 -25.79
CA LEU A 300 -9.22 -18.13 -25.42
C LEU A 300 -9.47 -17.94 -23.92
N PRO A 301 -10.74 -17.77 -23.47
CA PRO A 301 -11.04 -17.64 -22.05
C PRO A 301 -10.46 -18.78 -21.22
N SER A 302 -10.60 -20.03 -21.65
CA SER A 302 -10.03 -21.21 -20.96
C SER A 302 -8.50 -21.25 -20.91
N GLY A 303 -7.81 -20.33 -21.59
CA GLY A 303 -6.36 -20.17 -21.57
C GLY A 303 -5.89 -18.82 -21.03
N ARG A 304 -6.77 -17.99 -20.45
CA ARG A 304 -6.41 -16.71 -19.80
C ARG A 304 -6.72 -16.79 -18.30
N PHE A 305 -5.71 -16.61 -17.47
CA PHE A 305 -5.83 -16.70 -16.03
C PHE A 305 -5.33 -15.44 -15.33
N LEU A 306 -5.84 -15.21 -14.13
CA LEU A 306 -5.50 -14.05 -13.30
C LEU A 306 -4.93 -14.52 -11.97
N THR A 307 -3.93 -13.82 -11.44
CA THR A 307 -3.41 -14.04 -10.08
C THR A 307 -2.80 -12.76 -9.54
N GLY A 308 -2.81 -12.60 -8.22
CA GLY A 308 -2.17 -11.47 -7.58
C GLY A 308 -2.16 -11.63 -6.07
N HIS A 309 -1.48 -10.72 -5.39
CA HIS A 309 -1.37 -10.73 -3.94
C HIS A 309 -1.79 -9.38 -3.37
N SER A 310 -2.49 -9.36 -2.23
CA SER A 310 -2.87 -8.10 -1.57
C SER A 310 -3.72 -7.22 -2.50
N SER A 311 -3.33 -5.97 -2.74
CA SER A 311 -3.90 -5.09 -3.78
C SER A 311 -4.05 -5.76 -5.14
N GLY A 312 -2.99 -6.36 -5.69
CA GLY A 312 -3.07 -7.15 -6.92
C GLY A 312 -4.00 -8.36 -6.83
N GLY A 313 -4.22 -8.90 -5.62
CA GLY A 313 -5.24 -9.90 -5.36
C GLY A 313 -6.65 -9.36 -5.56
N TRP A 314 -6.93 -8.14 -5.09
CA TRP A 314 -8.19 -7.46 -5.34
C TRP A 314 -8.34 -7.11 -6.82
N SER A 315 -7.32 -6.52 -7.45
CA SER A 315 -7.29 -6.21 -8.89
C SER A 315 -7.63 -7.42 -9.76
N THR A 316 -6.99 -8.56 -9.50
CA THR A 316 -7.23 -9.80 -10.27
C THR A 316 -8.58 -10.44 -9.98
N LEU A 317 -9.11 -10.32 -8.77
CA LEU A 317 -10.48 -10.72 -8.46
C LEU A 317 -11.50 -9.80 -9.16
N TRP A 318 -11.27 -8.49 -9.13
CA TRP A 318 -12.08 -7.47 -9.79
C TRP A 318 -12.16 -7.70 -11.29
N LEU A 319 -11.00 -7.89 -11.96
CA LEU A 319 -10.94 -8.19 -13.39
C LEU A 319 -11.75 -9.43 -13.78
N GLN A 320 -11.74 -10.48 -12.95
CA GLN A 320 -12.55 -11.68 -13.18
C GLN A 320 -14.05 -11.40 -13.10
N VAL A 321 -14.48 -10.51 -12.20
CA VAL A 321 -15.91 -10.18 -11.98
C VAL A 321 -16.40 -9.13 -12.98
N ALA A 322 -15.58 -8.16 -13.33
CA ALA A 322 -15.90 -7.10 -14.29
C ALA A 322 -15.86 -7.61 -15.74
N TYR A 323 -14.97 -8.56 -16.06
CA TYR A 323 -14.77 -9.11 -17.40
C TYR A 323 -14.89 -10.64 -17.44
N PRO A 324 -15.98 -11.25 -16.95
CA PRO A 324 -16.04 -12.70 -16.68
C PRO A 324 -15.99 -13.56 -17.96
N LYS A 325 -16.34 -12.99 -19.11
CA LYS A 325 -16.24 -13.64 -20.42
C LYS A 325 -14.81 -13.78 -20.92
N LEU A 326 -13.91 -12.90 -20.49
CA LEU A 326 -12.56 -12.82 -21.03
C LEU A 326 -11.62 -13.85 -20.38
N PHE A 327 -11.79 -14.07 -19.07
CA PHE A 327 -10.91 -14.89 -18.25
C PHE A 327 -11.52 -16.25 -17.90
N GLY A 328 -10.66 -17.26 -17.82
CA GLY A 328 -11.01 -18.65 -17.49
C GLY A 328 -10.94 -18.97 -16.02
N GLY A 329 -10.33 -18.11 -15.21
CA GLY A 329 -10.28 -18.24 -13.76
C GLY A 329 -9.31 -17.24 -13.12
N SER A 330 -9.54 -16.95 -11.84
CA SER A 330 -8.67 -16.12 -11.01
C SER A 330 -8.21 -16.86 -9.76
N TRP A 331 -6.93 -16.73 -9.42
CA TRP A 331 -6.29 -17.25 -8.21
C TRP A 331 -5.73 -16.12 -7.33
N PRO A 332 -6.56 -15.20 -6.81
CA PRO A 332 -6.09 -14.14 -5.94
C PRO A 332 -5.62 -14.70 -4.60
N THR A 333 -4.60 -14.08 -4.02
CA THR A 333 -4.09 -14.43 -2.69
C THR A 333 -4.18 -13.23 -1.75
N ALA A 334 -4.76 -13.44 -0.57
CA ALA A 334 -4.97 -12.42 0.45
C ALA A 334 -5.40 -11.06 -0.14
N PRO A 335 -6.48 -11.01 -0.95
CA PRO A 335 -6.86 -9.79 -1.65
C PRO A 335 -7.22 -8.67 -0.66
N ASP A 336 -6.99 -7.42 -1.03
CA ASP A 336 -7.62 -6.26 -0.36
C ASP A 336 -9.15 -6.48 -0.23
N PRO A 337 -9.85 -5.75 0.67
CA PRO A 337 -11.23 -6.07 1.03
C PRO A 337 -12.17 -6.28 -0.18
N SER A 338 -12.67 -7.50 -0.31
CA SER A 338 -13.59 -7.91 -1.39
C SER A 338 -15.08 -7.77 -1.02
N ASP A 339 -15.35 -7.56 0.27
CA ASP A 339 -16.66 -7.24 0.85
C ASP A 339 -16.46 -6.10 1.86
N PHE A 340 -17.16 -4.98 1.68
CA PHE A 340 -16.98 -3.79 2.52
C PHE A 340 -17.79 -3.79 3.82
N HIS A 341 -18.52 -4.88 4.13
CA HIS A 341 -18.87 -5.21 5.51
C HIS A 341 -17.65 -5.61 6.36
N ASP A 342 -16.49 -5.85 5.73
CA ASP A 342 -15.20 -5.97 6.38
C ASP A 342 -14.09 -5.31 5.56
N PHE A 343 -14.01 -3.98 5.65
CA PHE A 343 -12.91 -3.18 5.14
C PHE A 343 -11.79 -3.13 6.18
N THR A 344 -11.13 -4.26 6.39
CA THR A 344 -10.07 -4.44 7.39
C THR A 344 -10.55 -4.15 8.81
N ASN A 345 -11.46 -4.99 9.32
CA ASN A 345 -12.15 -4.84 10.62
C ASN A 345 -13.16 -3.69 10.69
N ILE A 346 -13.52 -3.05 9.57
CA ILE A 346 -14.51 -1.96 9.54
C ILE A 346 -15.72 -2.43 8.73
N ASP A 347 -16.89 -2.46 9.35
CA ASP A 347 -18.16 -2.53 8.60
C ASP A 347 -18.50 -1.12 8.13
N LEU A 348 -18.24 -0.81 6.85
CA LEU A 348 -18.48 0.52 6.29
C LEU A 348 -19.98 0.87 6.24
N TYR A 349 -20.85 -0.13 6.28
CA TYR A 349 -22.30 0.04 6.19
C TYR A 349 -22.99 0.12 7.55
N ALA A 350 -22.25 -0.07 8.65
CA ALA A 350 -22.82 0.01 9.99
C ALA A 350 -23.36 1.42 10.28
N PRO A 351 -24.50 1.56 10.99
CA PRO A 351 -24.99 2.85 11.44
C PRO A 351 -23.94 3.57 12.29
N ALA A 352 -23.64 4.83 11.94
CA ALA A 352 -22.60 5.64 12.60
C ALA A 352 -21.21 4.98 12.59
N ALA A 353 -20.87 4.25 11.51
CA ALA A 353 -19.55 3.67 11.33
C ALA A 353 -18.43 4.72 11.48
N ASN A 354 -17.34 4.31 12.11
CA ASN A 354 -16.13 5.09 12.27
C ASN A 354 -14.92 4.20 11.95
N ALA A 355 -14.01 4.73 11.14
CA ALA A 355 -12.82 4.01 10.69
C ALA A 355 -11.81 3.78 11.82
N TYR A 356 -11.82 4.63 12.85
CA TYR A 356 -10.90 4.53 13.97
C TYR A 356 -11.46 3.72 15.11
N ALA A 357 -12.68 4.02 15.58
CA ALA A 357 -13.25 3.41 16.76
C ALA A 357 -14.29 2.33 16.44
N GLY A 358 -14.20 1.21 17.18
CA GLY A 358 -15.24 0.21 17.30
C GLY A 358 -16.49 0.72 18.01
N SER A 359 -17.57 -0.07 17.99
CA SER A 359 -18.77 0.21 18.80
C SER A 359 -18.49 0.16 20.31
N ASP A 360 -17.38 -0.47 20.71
CA ASP A 360 -16.86 -0.49 22.09
C ASP A 360 -15.99 0.73 22.44
N GLY A 361 -15.80 1.66 21.49
CA GLY A 361 -15.00 2.87 21.66
C GLY A 361 -13.49 2.65 21.55
N LYS A 362 -13.01 1.43 21.27
CA LYS A 362 -11.57 1.14 21.12
C LYS A 362 -11.11 1.35 19.70
N ASP A 363 -9.82 1.68 19.54
CA ASP A 363 -9.23 1.78 18.21
C ASP A 363 -9.19 0.42 17.51
N ARG A 364 -9.54 0.41 16.22
CA ARG A 364 -9.57 -0.79 15.39
C ARG A 364 -8.17 -1.22 15.02
N PRO A 365 -7.85 -2.52 15.14
CA PRO A 365 -6.57 -3.04 14.68
C PRO A 365 -6.50 -3.01 13.15
N LEU A 366 -5.31 -2.72 12.63
CA LEU A 366 -5.01 -2.79 11.19
C LEU A 366 -3.90 -3.80 10.92
N VAL A 367 -2.79 -3.71 11.66
CA VAL A 367 -1.63 -4.58 11.47
C VAL A 367 -1.46 -5.48 12.68
N ARG A 368 -1.37 -6.79 12.44
CA ARG A 368 -0.94 -7.77 13.43
C ARG A 368 0.31 -8.53 12.99
N ASP A 369 1.19 -8.79 13.94
CA ASP A 369 2.37 -9.63 13.76
C ASP A 369 2.37 -10.73 14.82
N ASP A 370 2.49 -11.99 14.39
CA ASP A 370 2.35 -13.18 15.24
C ASP A 370 1.14 -13.13 16.20
N GLY A 371 0.00 -12.67 15.70
CA GLY A 371 -1.24 -12.55 16.45
C GLY A 371 -1.32 -11.37 17.43
N LYS A 372 -0.29 -10.53 17.51
CA LYS A 372 -0.28 -9.29 18.32
C LYS A 372 -0.59 -8.08 17.45
N VAL A 373 -1.48 -7.22 17.91
CA VAL A 373 -1.75 -5.94 17.24
C VAL A 373 -0.52 -5.03 17.41
N VAL A 374 0.06 -4.59 16.30
CA VAL A 374 1.23 -3.69 16.27
C VAL A 374 0.91 -2.30 15.72
N ALA A 375 -0.17 -2.18 14.94
CA ALA A 375 -0.71 -0.88 14.52
C ALA A 375 -2.24 -0.89 14.45
N THR A 376 -2.83 0.24 14.81
CA THR A 376 -4.25 0.53 14.63
C THR A 376 -4.51 1.28 13.33
N PHE A 377 -5.75 1.22 12.85
CA PHE A 377 -6.17 1.95 11.65
C PHE A 377 -5.97 3.47 11.83
N ARG A 378 -6.26 4.00 13.03
CA ARG A 378 -6.02 5.41 13.37
C ARG A 378 -4.56 5.82 13.20
N GLN A 379 -3.65 5.05 13.79
CA GLN A 379 -2.21 5.34 13.74
C GLN A 379 -1.70 5.36 12.30
N PHE A 380 -2.11 4.38 11.49
CA PHE A 380 -1.71 4.30 10.09
C PHE A 380 -2.27 5.46 9.27
N ALA A 381 -3.56 5.77 9.40
CA ALA A 381 -4.20 6.85 8.66
C ALA A 381 -3.64 8.24 9.00
N GLN A 382 -3.33 8.49 10.28
CA GLN A 382 -2.75 9.76 10.70
C GLN A 382 -1.28 9.88 10.28
N LEU A 383 -0.52 8.78 10.32
CA LEU A 383 0.84 8.75 9.79
C LEU A 383 0.86 9.08 8.30
N GLU A 384 0.06 8.37 7.49
CA GLU A 384 -0.06 8.58 6.04
C GLU A 384 -0.47 10.02 5.71
N ALA A 385 -1.41 10.60 6.48
CA ALA A 385 -1.86 11.98 6.28
C ALA A 385 -0.75 13.02 6.50
N VAL A 386 0.18 12.78 7.43
CA VAL A 386 1.34 13.67 7.63
C VAL A 386 2.38 13.45 6.53
N LEU A 387 2.59 12.21 6.09
CA LEU A 387 3.53 11.91 5.01
C LEU A 387 3.10 12.55 3.68
N GLY A 388 1.80 12.57 3.36
CA GLY A 388 1.30 13.32 2.21
C GLY A 388 -0.03 12.80 1.66
N PRO A 389 -0.62 13.50 0.67
CA PRO A 389 -1.93 13.13 0.12
C PRO A 389 -1.88 12.15 -1.07
N TYR A 390 -0.68 11.79 -1.55
CA TYR A 390 -0.48 10.92 -2.72
C TYR A 390 0.26 9.64 -2.34
N GLY A 391 0.21 8.63 -3.21
CA GLY A 391 0.96 7.38 -3.08
C GLY A 391 0.52 6.40 -1.99
N GLY A 392 -0.18 6.84 -0.93
CA GLY A 392 -0.45 6.01 0.26
C GLY A 392 -1.51 4.96 0.03
N GLN A 393 -1.45 3.85 0.77
CA GLN A 393 -2.39 2.73 0.63
C GLN A 393 -3.83 3.13 0.96
N LEU A 394 -4.07 3.96 1.98
CA LEU A 394 -5.44 4.37 2.28
C LEU A 394 -5.93 5.46 1.33
N ALA A 395 -5.04 6.33 0.86
CA ALA A 395 -5.36 7.32 -0.17
C ALA A 395 -5.64 6.66 -1.53
N SER A 396 -4.92 5.59 -1.88
CA SER A 396 -5.12 4.88 -3.16
C SER A 396 -6.53 4.33 -3.28
N PHE A 397 -7.14 3.83 -2.19
CA PHE A 397 -8.54 3.43 -2.20
C PHE A 397 -9.49 4.58 -2.56
N ASP A 398 -9.26 5.80 -2.06
CA ASP A 398 -10.04 6.97 -2.47
C ASP A 398 -9.84 7.25 -3.97
N TRP A 399 -8.60 7.18 -4.47
CA TRP A 399 -8.32 7.35 -5.90
C TRP A 399 -9.01 6.30 -6.77
N VAL A 400 -9.02 5.03 -6.35
CA VAL A 400 -9.61 3.95 -7.14
C VAL A 400 -11.13 3.98 -7.04
N PHE A 401 -11.70 4.06 -5.82
CA PHE A 401 -13.10 3.77 -5.57
C PHE A 401 -14.00 5.00 -5.44
N SER A 402 -13.47 6.18 -5.13
CA SER A 402 -14.32 7.35 -4.86
C SER A 402 -14.79 8.06 -6.12
N PRO A 403 -15.95 8.73 -6.06
CA PRO A 403 -16.31 9.71 -7.07
C PRO A 403 -15.39 10.94 -6.97
N LYS A 404 -15.40 11.77 -8.01
CA LYS A 404 -14.76 13.10 -7.95
C LYS A 404 -15.57 14.05 -7.07
N CYS A 405 -14.88 14.72 -6.16
CA CYS A 405 -15.38 15.84 -5.42
C CYS A 405 -15.40 17.13 -6.27
N PRO A 406 -16.10 18.20 -5.85
CA PRO A 406 -16.20 19.44 -6.62
C PRO A 406 -14.85 20.12 -6.93
N ASP A 407 -13.82 19.86 -6.14
CA ASP A 407 -12.45 20.33 -6.34
C ASP A 407 -11.64 19.48 -7.35
N GLY A 408 -12.25 18.43 -7.88
CA GLY A 408 -11.66 17.50 -8.85
C GLY A 408 -10.83 16.37 -8.24
N ARG A 409 -10.62 16.34 -6.92
CA ARG A 409 -9.95 15.26 -6.20
C ARG A 409 -10.92 14.11 -5.89
N PRO A 410 -10.44 12.90 -5.57
CA PRO A 410 -11.34 11.87 -5.04
C PRO A 410 -11.97 12.37 -3.73
N CYS A 411 -13.26 12.11 -3.55
CA CYS A 411 -13.88 12.31 -2.24
C CYS A 411 -13.33 11.32 -1.23
N ALA A 412 -12.87 11.78 -0.07
CA ALA A 412 -12.37 10.90 0.97
C ALA A 412 -13.51 10.05 1.57
N MET A 413 -13.30 8.74 1.68
CA MET A 413 -14.27 7.81 2.31
C MET A 413 -14.48 8.11 3.80
N PHE A 414 -13.47 8.66 4.46
CA PHE A 414 -13.58 9.12 5.84
C PHE A 414 -12.68 10.33 6.11
N ASP A 415 -13.06 11.11 7.12
CA ASP A 415 -12.29 12.24 7.62
C ASP A 415 -11.04 11.74 8.36
N ARG A 416 -9.84 12.08 7.86
CA ARG A 416 -8.55 11.61 8.38
C ARG A 416 -8.22 12.15 9.78
N ALA A 417 -8.87 13.20 10.26
CA ALA A 417 -8.67 13.70 11.62
C ALA A 417 -9.53 12.93 12.64
N THR A 418 -10.78 12.61 12.27
CA THR A 418 -11.81 12.14 13.21
C THR A 418 -12.21 10.68 13.04
N GLY A 419 -11.88 10.06 11.90
CA GLY A 419 -12.31 8.70 11.54
C GLY A 419 -13.77 8.63 11.08
N LYS A 420 -14.47 9.77 10.96
CA LYS A 420 -15.88 9.80 10.57
C LYS A 420 -16.02 9.40 9.10
N ILE A 421 -16.76 8.32 8.85
CA ILE A 421 -17.04 7.81 7.50
C ILE A 421 -18.09 8.70 6.81
N ASP A 422 -17.89 8.96 5.51
CA ASP A 422 -18.87 9.61 4.65
C ASP A 422 -19.80 8.55 4.01
N PRO A 423 -21.08 8.50 4.41
CA PRO A 423 -22.01 7.48 3.92
C PRO A 423 -22.35 7.63 2.43
N ALA A 424 -22.23 8.83 1.84
CA ALA A 424 -22.48 9.03 0.42
C ALA A 424 -21.34 8.44 -0.42
N VAL A 425 -20.09 8.65 0.02
CA VAL A 425 -18.91 8.04 -0.62
C VAL A 425 -18.95 6.51 -0.48
N VAL A 426 -19.26 6.00 0.71
CA VAL A 426 -19.40 4.53 0.92
C VAL A 426 -20.52 3.92 0.08
N THR A 427 -21.65 4.64 -0.11
CA THR A 427 -22.72 4.18 -1.00
C THR A 427 -22.23 4.04 -2.45
N TYR A 428 -21.44 5.01 -2.92
CA TYR A 428 -20.81 4.94 -4.24
C TYR A 428 -19.83 3.76 -4.33
N TRP A 429 -18.96 3.60 -3.32
CA TRP A 429 -18.03 2.46 -3.25
C TRP A 429 -18.76 1.12 -3.35
N ARG A 430 -19.85 0.94 -2.60
CA ARG A 430 -20.69 -0.27 -2.64
C ARG A 430 -21.18 -0.58 -4.06
N ASP A 431 -21.78 0.42 -4.70
CA ASP A 431 -22.51 0.21 -5.95
C ASP A 431 -21.55 -0.05 -7.13
N HIS A 432 -20.30 0.37 -7.00
CA HIS A 432 -19.29 0.38 -8.07
C HIS A 432 -18.10 -0.57 -7.88
N TYR A 433 -17.67 -0.86 -6.64
CA TYR A 433 -16.41 -1.57 -6.38
C TYR A 433 -16.48 -2.65 -5.28
N ASP A 434 -17.55 -2.74 -4.49
CA ASP A 434 -17.73 -3.87 -3.56
C ASP A 434 -18.02 -5.15 -4.36
N ILE A 435 -17.02 -6.03 -4.47
CA ILE A 435 -17.08 -7.23 -5.29
C ILE A 435 -18.19 -8.19 -4.82
N ALA A 436 -18.30 -8.40 -3.50
CA ALA A 436 -19.35 -9.23 -2.92
C ALA A 436 -20.75 -8.66 -3.20
N HIS A 437 -20.95 -7.36 -3.03
CA HIS A 437 -22.20 -6.69 -3.35
C HIS A 437 -22.56 -6.84 -4.83
N ILE A 438 -21.62 -6.58 -5.74
CA ILE A 438 -21.83 -6.66 -7.19
C ILE A 438 -22.19 -8.08 -7.61
N ILE A 439 -21.48 -9.08 -7.09
CA ILE A 439 -21.79 -10.49 -7.35
C ILE A 439 -23.21 -10.81 -6.88
N ALA A 440 -23.58 -10.43 -5.65
CA ALA A 440 -24.91 -10.70 -5.10
C ALA A 440 -26.02 -10.02 -5.92
N ARG A 441 -25.84 -8.74 -6.26
CA ARG A 441 -26.79 -7.93 -7.02
C ARG A 441 -26.99 -8.48 -8.43
N ASP A 442 -25.91 -8.87 -9.11
CA ASP A 442 -25.91 -9.17 -10.54
C ASP A 442 -25.73 -10.66 -10.86
N TRP A 443 -25.88 -11.55 -9.88
CA TRP A 443 -25.55 -12.97 -10.03
C TRP A 443 -26.21 -13.63 -11.24
N ALA A 444 -27.49 -13.36 -11.50
CA ALA A 444 -28.19 -13.93 -12.64
C ALA A 444 -27.52 -13.62 -13.99
N ARG A 445 -26.91 -12.43 -14.12
CA ARG A 445 -26.16 -11.99 -15.29
C ARG A 445 -24.74 -12.55 -15.30
N LEU A 446 -24.07 -12.62 -14.15
CA LEU A 446 -22.68 -13.03 -14.03
C LEU A 446 -22.49 -14.56 -14.09
N LYS A 447 -23.45 -15.32 -13.55
CA LYS A 447 -23.37 -16.76 -13.36
C LYS A 447 -22.90 -17.53 -14.60
N PRO A 448 -23.42 -17.30 -15.83
CA PRO A 448 -22.99 -18.08 -17.00
C PRO A 448 -21.49 -17.98 -17.29
N ASP A 449 -20.88 -16.85 -16.93
CA ASP A 449 -19.50 -16.52 -17.27
C ASP A 449 -18.56 -16.54 -16.06
N LEU A 450 -19.07 -16.58 -14.82
CA LEU A 450 -18.28 -16.47 -13.58
C LEU A 450 -18.28 -17.75 -12.72
N ASP A 451 -19.35 -18.56 -12.81
CA ASP A 451 -19.53 -19.74 -11.97
C ASP A 451 -18.41 -20.77 -12.18
N GLY A 452 -17.69 -21.12 -11.10
CA GLY A 452 -16.54 -22.02 -11.14
C GLY A 452 -15.18 -21.37 -11.43
N LYS A 453 -15.10 -20.04 -11.54
CA LYS A 453 -13.87 -19.33 -11.94
C LYS A 453 -13.11 -18.60 -10.82
N ILE A 454 -13.65 -18.56 -9.60
CA ILE A 454 -13.00 -17.87 -8.47
C ILE A 454 -12.30 -18.90 -7.58
N HIS A 455 -10.98 -18.76 -7.41
CA HIS A 455 -10.11 -19.62 -6.59
C HIS A 455 -9.26 -18.80 -5.61
N LEU A 456 -9.79 -18.43 -4.44
CA LEU A 456 -9.12 -17.52 -3.52
C LEU A 456 -8.33 -18.28 -2.44
N THR A 457 -7.11 -17.83 -2.13
CA THR A 457 -6.31 -18.35 -1.01
C THR A 457 -5.92 -17.25 -0.03
N VAL A 458 -6.08 -17.44 1.28
CA VAL A 458 -5.69 -16.46 2.31
C VAL A 458 -5.29 -17.16 3.60
N GLY A 459 -4.38 -16.57 4.37
CA GLY A 459 -3.97 -17.11 5.67
C GLY A 459 -4.99 -16.76 6.76
N THR A 460 -5.29 -17.67 7.69
CA THR A 460 -6.24 -17.37 8.79
C THR A 460 -5.67 -16.37 9.81
N ALA A 461 -4.36 -16.12 9.77
CA ALA A 461 -3.67 -15.13 10.59
C ALA A 461 -3.13 -13.96 9.74
N ASP A 462 -3.76 -13.68 8.58
CA ASP A 462 -3.36 -12.59 7.68
C ASP A 462 -3.07 -11.28 8.44
N THR A 463 -1.92 -10.67 8.15
CA THR A 463 -1.37 -9.50 8.88
C THR A 463 -2.32 -8.31 8.87
N PHE A 464 -3.10 -8.15 7.80
CA PHE A 464 -4.01 -7.03 7.57
C PHE A 464 -5.48 -7.44 7.70
N TYR A 465 -5.75 -8.58 8.33
CA TYR A 465 -7.09 -9.10 8.58
C TYR A 465 -7.93 -9.37 7.32
N LEU A 466 -7.29 -9.52 6.16
CA LEU A 466 -7.97 -9.70 4.87
C LEU A 466 -8.73 -11.04 4.76
N ASN A 467 -8.43 -11.98 5.66
CA ASN A 467 -9.15 -13.25 5.76
C ASN A 467 -10.65 -13.05 6.06
N GLN A 468 -11.02 -12.03 6.83
CA GLN A 468 -12.42 -11.80 7.21
C GLN A 468 -13.26 -11.32 6.02
N SER A 469 -12.72 -10.42 5.20
CA SER A 469 -13.38 -9.99 3.97
C SER A 469 -13.55 -11.17 2.99
N ALA A 470 -12.55 -12.05 2.89
CA ALA A 470 -12.64 -13.27 2.08
C ALA A 470 -13.69 -14.28 2.61
N GLU A 471 -13.83 -14.42 3.93
CA GLU A 471 -14.89 -15.25 4.54
C GLU A 471 -16.29 -14.73 4.18
N ARG A 472 -16.47 -13.41 4.15
CA ARG A 472 -17.76 -12.79 3.76
C ARG A 472 -18.08 -12.98 2.28
N LEU A 473 -17.10 -12.75 1.39
CA LEU A 473 -17.27 -13.04 -0.03
C LEU A 473 -17.65 -14.51 -0.26
N LYS A 474 -17.00 -15.44 0.45
CA LYS A 474 -17.35 -16.85 0.39
C LYS A 474 -18.80 -17.09 0.81
N ALA A 475 -19.24 -16.50 1.92
CA ALA A 475 -20.61 -16.64 2.40
C ALA A 475 -21.65 -16.14 1.38
N VAL A 476 -21.36 -15.04 0.67
CA VAL A 476 -22.19 -14.54 -0.44
C VAL A 476 -22.27 -15.57 -1.57
N LEU A 477 -21.13 -16.09 -2.03
CA LEU A 477 -21.09 -17.09 -3.10
C LEU A 477 -21.80 -18.39 -2.72
N ASP A 478 -21.59 -18.88 -1.50
CA ASP A 478 -22.28 -20.07 -0.96
C ASP A 478 -23.81 -19.85 -0.95
N GLY A 479 -24.27 -18.69 -0.50
CA GLY A 479 -25.70 -18.33 -0.46
C GLY A 479 -26.35 -18.24 -1.84
N LEU A 480 -25.57 -17.94 -2.88
CA LEU A 480 -26.00 -17.92 -4.27
C LEU A 480 -25.93 -19.31 -4.94
N GLY A 481 -25.40 -20.32 -4.25
CA GLY A 481 -25.13 -21.65 -4.83
C GLY A 481 -24.04 -21.62 -5.92
N ALA A 482 -23.12 -20.65 -5.86
CA ALA A 482 -22.01 -20.52 -6.79
C ALA A 482 -20.94 -21.58 -6.52
N LYS A 483 -20.27 -22.05 -7.57
CA LYS A 483 -19.06 -22.84 -7.49
C LYS A 483 -17.87 -21.89 -7.37
N ALA A 484 -17.18 -21.95 -6.25
CA ALA A 484 -15.91 -21.26 -6.04
C ALA A 484 -15.01 -22.08 -5.11
N SER A 485 -13.71 -21.86 -5.19
CA SER A 485 -12.71 -22.50 -4.32
C SER A 485 -12.13 -21.46 -3.37
N PHE A 486 -12.14 -21.77 -2.07
CA PHE A 486 -11.55 -20.91 -1.04
C PHE A 486 -10.63 -21.77 -0.17
N ARG A 487 -9.37 -21.34 -0.03
CA ARG A 487 -8.34 -21.99 0.79
C ARG A 487 -7.92 -21.05 1.92
N PHE A 488 -8.40 -21.33 3.13
CA PHE A 488 -7.98 -20.65 4.36
C PHE A 488 -6.82 -21.43 4.99
N VAL A 489 -5.60 -20.92 4.86
CA VAL A 489 -4.39 -21.64 5.30
C VAL A 489 -4.15 -21.34 6.79
N PRO A 490 -4.24 -22.33 7.69
CA PRO A 490 -4.18 -22.10 9.12
C PRO A 490 -2.85 -21.47 9.57
N GLY A 491 -2.94 -20.40 10.35
CA GLY A 491 -1.79 -19.74 10.99
C GLY A 491 -0.87 -18.96 10.05
N ARG A 492 -1.13 -18.96 8.73
CA ARG A 492 -0.37 -18.17 7.77
C ARG A 492 -0.73 -16.69 7.87
N THR A 493 0.30 -15.86 7.75
CA THR A 493 0.23 -14.41 7.72
C THR A 493 0.18 -13.92 6.27
N HIS A 494 0.19 -12.59 6.09
CA HIS A 494 0.22 -12.00 4.75
C HIS A 494 1.50 -12.37 4.00
N PHE A 495 2.64 -12.44 4.71
CA PHE A 495 3.97 -12.54 4.10
C PHE A 495 4.51 -13.96 3.95
N ASP A 496 3.92 -14.96 4.62
CA ASP A 496 4.42 -16.34 4.61
C ASP A 496 3.48 -17.34 3.91
N LEU A 497 2.39 -16.84 3.32
CA LEU A 497 1.31 -17.62 2.69
C LEU A 497 1.80 -18.58 1.60
N TYR A 498 2.85 -18.22 0.87
CA TYR A 498 3.36 -18.98 -0.27
C TYR A 498 4.24 -20.18 0.12
N LYS A 499 4.72 -20.22 1.37
CA LYS A 499 5.72 -21.19 1.83
C LYS A 499 5.06 -22.46 2.36
N GLU A 500 5.53 -23.62 1.93
CA GLU A 500 5.23 -24.94 2.52
C GLU A 500 6.53 -25.71 2.78
N GLY A 501 6.76 -26.15 4.02
CA GLY A 501 8.05 -26.73 4.41
C GLY A 501 9.20 -25.76 4.12
N ASP A 502 10.17 -26.19 3.31
CA ASP A 502 11.31 -25.38 2.86
C ASP A 502 11.07 -24.69 1.49
N ASP A 503 9.97 -25.01 0.80
CA ASP A 503 9.65 -24.43 -0.51
C ASP A 503 8.87 -23.12 -0.33
N ARG A 504 9.56 -21.99 -0.54
CA ARG A 504 8.99 -20.64 -0.48
C ARG A 504 7.99 -20.33 -1.61
N TRP A 505 7.91 -21.19 -2.63
CA TRP A 505 7.08 -21.00 -3.83
C TRP A 505 6.02 -22.11 -3.99
N ALA A 506 5.77 -22.91 -2.96
CA ALA A 506 4.87 -24.06 -3.02
C ALA A 506 3.47 -23.67 -3.52
N LEU A 507 2.90 -22.58 -2.98
CA LEU A 507 1.58 -22.11 -3.42
C LEU A 507 1.58 -21.65 -4.88
N THR A 508 2.63 -20.95 -5.33
CA THR A 508 2.79 -20.55 -6.73
C THR A 508 2.77 -21.77 -7.66
N LYS A 509 3.50 -22.83 -7.31
CA LYS A 509 3.53 -24.08 -8.08
C LYS A 509 2.16 -24.75 -8.13
N THR A 510 1.45 -24.78 -7.00
CA THR A 510 0.10 -25.34 -6.91
C THR A 510 -0.88 -24.57 -7.80
N MET A 511 -0.93 -23.24 -7.69
CA MET A 511 -1.84 -22.41 -8.50
C MET A 511 -1.53 -22.52 -10.00
N ALA A 512 -0.24 -22.51 -10.38
CA ALA A 512 0.15 -22.67 -11.78
C ALA A 512 -0.28 -24.03 -12.37
N LYS A 513 -0.20 -25.11 -11.58
CA LYS A 513 -0.67 -26.44 -12.00
C LYS A 513 -2.19 -26.48 -12.15
N GLU A 514 -2.93 -25.85 -11.24
CA GLU A 514 -4.39 -25.74 -11.33
C GLU A 514 -4.84 -24.96 -12.57
N MET A 515 -4.24 -23.79 -12.82
CA MET A 515 -4.48 -23.00 -14.04
C MET A 515 -4.20 -23.84 -15.29
N TYR A 516 -3.05 -24.52 -15.33
CA TYR A 516 -2.68 -25.34 -16.46
C TYR A 516 -3.64 -26.52 -16.68
N ALA A 517 -4.15 -27.12 -15.60
CA ALA A 517 -5.16 -28.18 -15.69
C ALA A 517 -6.48 -27.68 -16.29
N VAL A 518 -6.87 -26.42 -16.04
CA VAL A 518 -8.02 -25.79 -16.70
C VAL A 518 -7.77 -25.62 -18.20
N ALA A 519 -6.57 -25.16 -18.60
CA ALA A 519 -6.24 -24.93 -20.01
C ALA A 519 -5.96 -26.22 -20.80
N ARG A 520 -5.54 -27.30 -20.13
CA ARG A 520 -5.11 -28.56 -20.72
C ARG A 520 -5.66 -29.76 -19.92
N PRO A 521 -6.99 -29.99 -19.90
CA PRO A 521 -7.62 -31.01 -19.06
C PRO A 521 -7.23 -32.44 -19.43
N ALA A 522 -6.91 -32.71 -20.71
CA ALA A 522 -6.52 -34.03 -21.18
C ALA A 522 -5.16 -34.52 -20.63
N THR A 523 -4.25 -33.60 -20.31
CA THR A 523 -2.94 -33.90 -19.72
C THR A 523 -2.96 -34.01 -18.20
N ALA A 524 -4.02 -33.53 -17.54
CA ALA A 524 -4.15 -33.62 -16.08
C ALA A 524 -4.76 -34.96 -15.60
N ALA A 525 -5.28 -35.77 -16.53
CA ALA A 525 -5.85 -37.10 -16.26
C ALA A 525 -4.86 -38.26 -16.47
N GLN A 526 -3.59 -37.94 -16.79
CA GLN A 526 -2.45 -38.85 -16.89
C GLN A 526 -1.48 -38.52 -15.77
#